data_AF-A0A8J6ELP0-F1
#
_entry.id   AF-A0A8J6ELP0-F1
#
_cell.length_a   1.000
_cell.length_b   1.000
_cell.length_c   1.000
_cell.angle_alpha   90.00
_cell.angle_beta   90.00
_cell.angle_gamma   90.00
#
_symmetry.space_group_name_H-M   'P 1'
#
loop_
_entity.id
_entity.type
_entity.pdbx_description
1 polymer ?
#
loop_
_entity_poly.entity_id
_entity_poly.type
_entity_poly.pdbx_seq_one_letter_code
_entity_poly.pdbx_strand_id
1 'polypeptide(L)'
;MYWYQQRAGQGLNLIAMAIGLNSPTMEKDFEKNWIMSKQEAKNSSLRKDRAELQDSAVYYCASSITVRKIYGTTQPKAAGCTAKMCALTQTYQ
;
A
#
# COMPACT_ATOMS: atom_id res chain seq x y z
N MET A 1 -6.20 -3.81 -1.49
CA MET A 1 -5.13 -2.79 -1.60
C MET A 1 -3.80 -3.49 -1.56
N TYR A 2 -2.81 -2.91 -2.21
CA TYR A 2 -1.49 -3.46 -2.42
C TYR A 2 -0.48 -2.37 -2.09
N TRP A 3 0.61 -2.75 -1.43
CA TRP A 3 1.73 -1.88 -1.13
C TRP A 3 2.97 -2.38 -1.85
N TYR A 4 3.65 -1.46 -2.55
CA TYR A 4 4.85 -1.75 -3.31
C TYR A 4 6.00 -0.86 -2.87
N GLN A 5 7.22 -1.40 -2.94
CA GLN A 5 8.47 -0.67 -2.86
C GLN A 5 9.08 -0.58 -4.27
N GLN A 6 9.65 0.58 -4.61
CA GLN A 6 10.50 0.74 -5.78
C GLN A 6 11.82 1.40 -5.39
N ARG A 7 12.92 0.64 -5.52
CA ARG A 7 14.28 1.17 -5.40
C ARG A 7 14.75 1.70 -6.76
N ALA A 8 15.74 2.60 -6.74
CA ALA A 8 16.32 3.15 -7.95
C ALA A 8 16.86 2.02 -8.86
N GLY A 9 16.50 2.03 -10.14
CA GLY A 9 16.90 1.02 -11.11
C GLY A 9 16.22 -0.35 -10.95
N GLN A 10 15.26 -0.51 -10.03
CA GLN A 10 14.52 -1.76 -9.82
C GLN A 10 13.05 -1.66 -10.23
N GLY A 11 12.45 -2.82 -10.50
CA GLY A 11 11.00 -2.94 -10.70
C GLY A 11 10.22 -2.76 -9.39
N LEU A 12 8.89 -2.76 -9.50
CA LEU A 12 8.00 -2.76 -8.34
C LEU A 12 8.13 -4.09 -7.58
N ASN A 13 8.43 -4.02 -6.28
CA ASN A 13 8.46 -5.15 -5.38
C ASN A 13 7.23 -5.12 -4.46
N LEU A 14 6.45 -6.19 -4.40
CA LEU A 14 5.26 -6.26 -3.55
C LEU A 14 5.70 -6.44 -2.09
N ILE A 15 5.17 -5.60 -1.20
CA ILE A 15 5.42 -5.68 0.25
C ILE A 15 4.29 -6.46 0.92
N ALA A 16 3.05 -6.06 0.62
CA ALA A 16 1.86 -6.57 1.28
C ALA A 16 0.60 -6.32 0.46
N MET A 17 -0.42 -7.12 0.71
CA MET A 17 -1.74 -6.94 0.13
C MET A 17 -2.86 -7.24 1.14
N ALA A 18 -4.03 -6.67 0.91
CA ALA A 18 -5.25 -6.97 1.65
C ALA A 18 -6.46 -6.92 0.71
N ILE A 19 -7.12 -8.06 0.51
CA ILE A 19 -8.35 -8.14 -0.28
C ILE A 19 -9.51 -7.58 0.54
N GLY A 20 -9.79 -8.19 1.70
CA GLY A 20 -10.84 -7.80 2.63
C GLY A 20 -10.41 -6.74 3.65
N LEU A 21 -11.30 -6.45 4.59
CA LEU A 21 -10.95 -5.69 5.79
C LEU A 21 -10.22 -6.60 6.77
N ASN A 22 -9.24 -6.06 7.51
CA ASN A 22 -8.50 -6.77 8.55
C ASN A 22 -7.83 -8.08 8.07
N SER A 23 -7.54 -8.18 6.77
CA SER A 23 -6.94 -9.36 6.16
C SER A 23 -5.64 -9.03 5.41
N PRO A 24 -4.64 -8.40 6.05
CA PRO A 24 -3.35 -8.16 5.42
C PRO A 24 -2.57 -9.48 5.26
N THR A 25 -1.86 -9.61 4.16
CA THR A 25 -0.89 -10.65 3.87
C THR A 25 0.42 -9.95 3.50
N MET A 26 1.47 -10.27 4.24
CA MET A 26 2.82 -9.75 3.99
C MET A 26 3.57 -10.73 3.08
N GLU A 27 4.38 -10.21 2.18
CA GLU A 27 5.37 -11.01 1.47
C GLU A 27 6.49 -11.43 2.44
N LYS A 28 7.07 -12.61 2.22
CA LYS A 28 7.99 -13.28 3.15
C LYS A 28 9.18 -12.40 3.55
N ASP A 29 9.73 -11.63 2.62
CA ASP A 29 10.89 -10.77 2.86
C ASP A 29 10.57 -9.55 3.75
N PHE A 30 9.29 -9.23 3.93
CA PHE A 30 8.82 -8.06 4.64
C PHE A 30 8.10 -8.39 5.96
N GLU A 31 7.73 -9.65 6.19
CA GLU A 31 6.90 -10.11 7.31
C GLU A 31 7.46 -9.74 8.70
N LYS A 32 8.79 -9.62 8.83
CA LYS A 32 9.46 -9.37 10.12
C LYS A 32 9.43 -7.91 10.56
N ASN A 33 9.50 -6.99 9.61
CA ASN A 33 9.78 -5.58 9.90
C ASN A 33 8.64 -4.65 9.51
N TRP A 34 7.72 -5.12 8.68
CA TRP A 34 6.63 -4.32 8.14
C TRP A 34 5.29 -4.85 8.60
N ILE A 35 4.37 -3.92 8.86
CA ILE A 35 3.02 -4.20 9.30
C ILE A 35 2.06 -3.41 8.41
N MET A 36 1.21 -4.14 7.68
CA MET A 36 0.11 -3.55 6.92
C MET A 36 -1.19 -3.58 7.73
N SER A 37 -2.00 -2.53 7.63
CA SER A 37 -3.36 -2.50 8.13
C SER A 37 -4.34 -2.04 7.05
N LYS A 38 -5.56 -2.61 7.07
CA LYS A 38 -6.70 -2.22 6.22
C LYS A 38 -7.99 -2.37 7.01
N GLN A 39 -8.25 -1.40 7.88
CA GLN A 39 -9.46 -1.36 8.72
C GLN A 39 -10.67 -0.78 7.98
N GLU A 40 -10.44 0.08 6.99
CA GLU A 40 -11.49 0.70 6.18
C GLU A 40 -11.38 0.30 4.71
N ALA A 41 -12.48 0.38 3.97
CA ALA A 41 -12.52 -0.06 2.57
C ALA A 41 -11.57 0.75 1.67
N LYS A 42 -11.46 2.05 1.94
CA LYS A 42 -10.68 3.02 1.15
C LYS A 42 -9.39 3.48 1.82
N ASN A 43 -9.03 2.88 2.96
CA ASN A 43 -7.84 3.25 3.69
C ASN A 43 -6.98 2.03 3.97
N SER A 44 -5.69 2.18 3.77
CA SER A 44 -4.69 1.21 4.20
C SER A 44 -3.46 1.96 4.66
N SER A 45 -2.80 1.42 5.68
CA SER A 45 -1.53 1.92 6.16
C SER A 45 -0.47 0.82 6.06
N LEU A 46 0.77 1.26 5.87
CA LEU A 46 1.96 0.43 5.95
C LEU A 46 2.89 1.09 6.97
N ARG A 47 3.31 0.33 7.97
CA ARG A 47 4.17 0.80 9.07
C ARG A 47 5.43 -0.05 9.14
N LYS A 48 6.56 0.61 9.38
CA LYS A 48 7.83 0.02 9.83
C LYS A 48 8.20 0.69 11.16
N ASP A 49 8.59 -0.09 12.17
CA ASP A 49 8.85 0.46 13.51
C ASP A 49 10.17 1.24 13.60
N ARG A 50 11.17 0.82 12.81
CA ARG A 50 12.44 1.53 12.69
C ARG A 50 12.80 1.67 11.22
N ALA A 51 12.88 2.90 10.75
CA ALA A 51 13.38 3.21 9.43
C ALA A 51 14.91 3.15 9.42
N GLU A 52 15.46 2.50 8.40
CA GLU A 52 16.88 2.33 8.16
C GLU A 52 17.23 2.90 6.78
N LEU A 53 18.50 3.24 6.56
CA LEU A 53 18.95 3.80 5.27
C LEU A 53 18.59 2.89 4.08
N GLN A 54 18.58 1.58 4.30
CA GLN A 54 18.27 0.56 3.29
C GLN A 54 16.79 0.53 2.87
N ASP A 55 15.91 1.19 3.62
CA ASP A 55 14.50 1.34 3.26
C ASP A 55 14.27 2.47 2.25
N SER A 56 15.27 3.29 1.97
CA SER A 56 15.15 4.42 1.05
C SER A 56 14.66 3.97 -0.33
N ALA A 57 13.42 4.32 -0.64
CA ALA A 57 12.70 3.90 -1.84
C ALA A 57 11.46 4.76 -2.04
N VAL A 58 10.84 4.66 -3.21
CA VAL A 58 9.48 5.15 -3.43
C VAL A 58 8.49 4.06 -3.05
N TYR A 59 7.46 4.42 -2.30
CA TYR A 59 6.42 3.50 -1.85
C TYR A 59 5.09 3.83 -2.50
N TYR A 60 4.48 2.83 -3.15
CA TYR A 60 3.22 2.99 -3.86
C TYR A 60 2.11 2.19 -3.17
N CYS A 61 0.92 2.80 -3.07
CA CYS A 61 -0.31 2.11 -2.73
C CYS A 61 -1.18 1.98 -3.98
N ALA A 62 -1.66 0.77 -4.25
CA ALA A 62 -2.62 0.51 -5.30
C ALA A 62 -3.91 -0.07 -4.74
N SER A 63 -5.03 0.36 -5.29
CA SER A 63 -6.35 -0.19 -4.98
C SER A 63 -7.01 -0.67 -6.26
N SER A 64 -7.38 -1.95 -6.32
CA SER A 64 -8.30 -2.44 -7.32
C SER A 64 -9.72 -2.34 -6.75
N ILE A 65 -10.60 -1.61 -7.42
CA ILE A 65 -12.03 -1.69 -7.15
C ILE A 65 -12.53 -2.93 -7.87
N THR A 66 -12.62 -4.06 -7.18
CA THR A 66 -13.40 -5.18 -7.69
C THR A 66 -14.87 -4.82 -7.54
N VAL A 67 -15.45 -4.16 -8.55
CA VAL A 67 -16.91 -4.03 -8.64
C VAL A 67 -17.42 -5.45 -8.84
N ARG A 68 -17.93 -6.09 -7.79
CA ARG A 68 -18.86 -7.22 -7.99
C ARG A 68 -20.07 -6.60 -8.68
N LYS A 69 -20.16 -6.75 -10.00
CA LYS A 69 -21.40 -6.46 -10.73
C LYS A 69 -22.44 -7.48 -10.24
N ILE A 70 -23.10 -7.16 -9.13
CA ILE A 70 -24.46 -7.66 -8.94
C ILE A 70 -25.24 -6.94 -10.04
N TYR A 71 -25.77 -7.68 -11.01
CA TYR A 71 -26.59 -7.11 -12.08
C TYR A 71 -27.75 -6.33 -11.42
N GLY A 72 -27.62 -5.00 -11.30
CA GLY A 72 -28.61 -4.15 -10.66
C GLY A 72 -28.04 -3.25 -9.56
N THR A 73 -27.43 -2.14 -9.97
CA THR A 73 -27.51 -0.78 -9.42
C THR A 73 -26.21 -0.02 -9.69
N THR A 74 -26.39 1.25 -10.04
CA THR A 74 -25.46 2.26 -10.56
C THR A 74 -24.01 2.16 -10.08
N GLN A 75 -23.08 2.17 -11.05
CA GLN A 75 -21.64 2.35 -10.88
C GLN A 75 -21.34 3.58 -10.02
N PRO A 76 -20.69 3.44 -8.85
CA PRO A 76 -19.97 4.55 -8.25
C PRO A 76 -18.77 4.86 -9.16
N LYS A 77 -18.68 6.10 -9.62
CA LYS A 77 -17.49 6.66 -10.28
C LYS A 77 -16.26 6.26 -9.47
N ALA A 78 -15.27 5.65 -10.11
CA ALA A 78 -14.00 5.33 -9.48
C ALA A 78 -13.38 6.62 -8.94
N ALA A 79 -13.55 6.89 -7.65
CA ALA A 79 -12.80 7.93 -6.98
C ALA A 79 -11.36 7.41 -6.92
N GLY A 80 -10.50 7.99 -7.77
CA GLY A 80 -9.07 7.72 -7.70
C GLY A 80 -8.60 7.90 -6.26
N CYS A 81 -7.96 6.86 -5.71
CA CYS A 81 -7.34 6.97 -4.41
C CYS A 81 -6.11 7.87 -4.55
N THR A 82 -6.23 9.12 -4.11
CA THR A 82 -5.09 10.03 -3.97
C THR A 82 -4.19 9.47 -2.89
N ALA A 83 -3.09 8.83 -3.27
CA ALA A 83 -2.03 8.51 -2.33
C ALA A 83 -1.41 9.85 -1.87
N LYS A 84 -1.68 10.26 -0.63
CA LYS A 84 -0.87 11.30 0.01
C LYS A 84 0.49 10.66 0.29
N MET A 85 1.43 10.83 -0.64
CA MET A 85 2.83 10.55 -0.38
C MET A 85 3.33 11.58 0.63
N CYS A 86 3.50 11.17 1.89
CA CYS A 86 4.36 11.92 2.80
C CYS A 86 5.79 11.55 2.39
N ALA A 87 6.39 12.32 1.49
CA ALA A 87 7.82 12.20 1.24
C ALA A 87 8.50 12.55 2.56
N LEU A 88 9.11 11.56 3.22
CA LEU A 88 10.08 11.83 4.27
C LEU A 88 11.35 12.34 3.57
N THR A 89 11.31 13.59 3.09
CA THR A 89 12.53 14.31 2.74
C THR A 89 13.23 14.60 4.05
N GLN A 90 14.16 13.73 4.44
CA GLN A 90 15.05 14.00 5.55
C GLN A 90 16.03 15.09 5.06
N THR A 91 15.71 16.34 5.38
CA THR A 91 16.67 17.45 5.24
C THR A 91 17.81 17.19 6.21
N TYR A 92 19.00 16.98 5.67
CA TYR A 92 20.25 16.94 6.40
C TYR A 92 20.47 18.27 7.15
N GLN A 93 20.76 18.21 8.44
CA GLN A 93 21.60 19.20 9.13
C GLN A 93 22.90 18.50 9.55
#